data_AF-A0A553JRF0-F1
#
_entry.id   AF-A0A553JRF0-F1
#
_cell.length_a   1.000
_cell.length_b   1.000
_cell.length_c   1.000
_cell.angle_alpha   90.00
_cell.angle_beta   90.00
_cell.angle_gamma   90.00
#
_symmetry.space_group_name_H-M   'P 1'
#
loop_
_entity.id
_entity.type
_entity.pdbx_description
1 polymer ?
#
loop_
_entity_poly.entity_id
_entity_poly.type
_entity_poly.pdbx_seq_one_letter_code
_entity_poly.pdbx_strand_id
1 'polypeptide(L)'
;MKPTLVSLALVAALSACTQPADQKIEQKQVEVKAIEAADSLVTQTNQYQAMLDKFMPVDMTTDLSNLSEIDRKVLQKLIEVADILDDVYLRQTYENNALIRAEIENSSLENKATILSLYDLHYGPWDTLEGDKLNSKIASIPTDIKPNYPQI
;
A
#
# COMPACT_ATOMS: atom_id res chain seq x y z
N MET A 1 -18.16 -43.59 42.16
CA MET A 1 -18.66 -43.99 43.49
C MET A 1 -17.80 -43.27 44.54
N LYS A 2 -18.48 -42.46 45.37
CA LYS A 2 -18.07 -41.74 46.61
C LYS A 2 -16.96 -40.67 46.55
N PRO A 3 -17.33 -39.38 46.69
CA PRO A 3 -16.42 -38.28 47.06
C PRO A 3 -16.36 -38.09 48.59
N THR A 4 -15.22 -37.64 49.10
CA THR A 4 -15.01 -37.30 50.52
C THR A 4 -15.15 -35.79 50.73
N LEU A 5 -16.05 -35.44 51.66
CA LEU A 5 -16.33 -34.10 52.17
C LEU A 5 -15.47 -33.80 53.41
N VAL A 6 -14.83 -32.65 53.47
CA VAL A 6 -14.41 -31.99 54.71
C VAL A 6 -14.68 -30.48 54.60
N SER A 7 -15.84 -30.08 55.12
CA SER A 7 -16.12 -28.91 55.99
C SER A 7 -14.88 -28.21 56.56
N LEU A 8 -14.79 -26.92 56.91
CA LEU A 8 -15.74 -25.83 57.16
C LEU A 8 -14.85 -24.71 57.74
N ALA A 9 -14.87 -23.50 57.17
CA ALA A 9 -14.51 -22.28 57.91
C ALA A 9 -15.24 -21.08 57.30
N LEU A 10 -16.30 -20.72 58.02
CA LEU A 10 -17.15 -19.55 57.89
C LEU A 10 -16.50 -18.34 58.59
N VAL A 11 -17.04 -17.14 58.32
CA VAL A 11 -16.96 -15.86 59.07
C VAL A 11 -15.98 -14.85 58.46
N ALA A 12 -16.32 -13.57 58.22
CA ALA A 12 -17.57 -12.83 58.05
C ALA A 12 -17.18 -11.45 57.47
N ALA A 13 -18.12 -10.84 56.76
CA ALA A 13 -18.04 -9.52 56.15
C ALA A 13 -18.02 -8.36 57.17
N LEU A 14 -17.58 -7.18 56.70
CA LEU A 14 -17.95 -5.78 57.01
C LEU A 14 -16.85 -4.93 56.31
N SER A 15 -17.07 -4.03 55.35
CA SER A 15 -18.11 -3.02 55.13
C SER A 15 -18.17 -2.74 53.62
N ALA A 16 -19.32 -2.72 52.93
CA ALA A 16 -20.37 -1.70 52.97
C ALA A 16 -19.88 -0.26 52.78
N CYS A 17 -19.85 0.20 51.53
CA CYS A 17 -20.52 1.44 51.13
C CYS A 17 -20.85 1.39 49.63
N THR A 18 -22.16 1.30 49.38
CA THR A 18 -22.87 1.44 48.11
C THR A 18 -23.18 2.92 47.85
N GLN A 19 -22.97 3.40 46.62
CA GLN A 19 -24.04 4.07 45.85
C GLN A 19 -23.67 4.21 44.36
N PRO A 20 -24.66 4.02 43.45
CA PRO A 20 -24.50 4.21 42.02
C PRO A 20 -24.86 5.66 41.63
N ALA A 21 -24.07 6.23 40.72
CA ALA A 21 -24.46 7.43 39.98
C ALA A 21 -24.30 7.14 38.50
N ASP A 22 -25.45 7.08 37.81
CA ASP A 22 -25.59 7.19 36.37
C ASP A 22 -24.79 8.39 35.84
N GLN A 23 -23.76 8.10 35.05
CA GLN A 23 -23.22 9.04 34.08
C GLN A 23 -23.08 8.28 32.76
N LYS A 24 -24.14 8.44 31.97
CA LYS A 24 -24.28 8.09 30.57
C LYS A 24 -23.10 8.68 29.79
N ILE A 25 -22.06 7.88 29.53
CA ILE A 25 -21.09 8.19 28.48
C ILE A 25 -21.67 7.68 27.15
N GLU A 26 -22.65 8.41 26.66
CA GLU A 26 -22.92 8.49 25.23
C GLU A 26 -22.28 9.79 24.73
N GLN A 27 -21.68 9.73 23.54
CA GLN A 27 -21.11 10.85 22.77
C GLN A 27 -19.63 11.20 23.01
N LYS A 28 -18.74 10.25 22.69
CA LYS A 28 -17.41 10.57 22.14
C LYS A 28 -16.90 9.46 21.19
N GLN A 29 -17.78 8.97 20.30
CA GLN A 29 -17.40 7.95 19.30
C GLN A 29 -17.35 8.46 17.87
N VAL A 30 -17.77 9.70 17.61
CA VAL A 30 -17.73 10.29 16.27
C VAL A 30 -16.39 11.00 16.00
N GLU A 31 -15.78 11.60 17.03
CA GLU A 31 -14.53 12.38 16.89
C GLU A 31 -13.28 11.49 16.83
N VAL A 32 -13.26 10.36 17.54
CA VAL A 32 -12.09 9.45 17.58
C VAL A 32 -11.90 8.71 16.25
N LYS A 33 -12.98 8.32 15.56
CA LYS A 33 -12.90 7.65 14.26
C LYS A 33 -12.43 8.59 13.14
N ALA A 34 -12.80 9.87 13.22
CA ALA A 34 -12.36 10.89 12.27
C ALA A 34 -10.89 11.30 12.50
N ILE A 35 -10.44 11.34 13.76
CA ILE A 35 -9.04 11.61 14.11
C ILE A 35 -8.14 10.41 13.80
N GLU A 36 -8.55 9.17 14.07
CA GLU A 36 -7.79 7.96 13.67
C GLU A 36 -7.74 7.78 12.15
N ALA A 37 -8.80 8.09 11.43
CA ALA A 37 -8.80 8.09 9.97
C ALA A 37 -7.91 9.19 9.40
N ALA A 38 -7.97 10.42 9.94
CA ALA A 38 -7.11 11.52 9.52
C ALA A 38 -5.62 11.27 9.83
N ASP A 39 -5.29 10.72 11.00
CA ASP A 39 -3.93 10.36 11.40
C ASP A 39 -3.37 9.20 10.56
N SER A 40 -4.21 8.21 10.24
CA SER A 40 -3.87 7.11 9.33
C SER A 40 -3.68 7.59 7.88
N LEU A 41 -4.43 8.60 7.43
CA LEU A 41 -4.31 9.19 6.10
C LEU A 41 -3.06 10.06 5.98
N VAL A 42 -2.77 10.90 6.99
CA VAL A 42 -1.54 11.71 7.05
C VAL A 42 -0.29 10.84 7.13
N THR A 43 -0.34 9.76 7.92
CA THR A 43 0.76 8.78 8.00
C THR A 43 0.94 8.05 6.66
N GLN A 44 -0.13 7.67 5.97
CA GLN A 44 -0.04 7.01 4.66
C GLN A 44 0.52 7.94 3.57
N THR A 45 0.04 9.17 3.47
CA THR A 45 0.58 10.15 2.50
C THR A 45 2.08 10.36 2.70
N ASN A 46 2.54 10.41 3.96
CA ASN A 46 3.96 10.50 4.29
C ASN A 46 4.74 9.25 3.84
N GLN A 47 4.16 8.05 3.98
CA GLN A 47 4.83 6.80 3.57
C GLN A 47 5.06 6.68 2.07
N TYR A 48 4.08 6.97 1.22
CA TYR A 48 4.27 6.88 -0.23
C TYR A 48 5.27 7.90 -0.74
N GLN A 49 5.25 9.12 -0.20
CA GLN A 49 6.26 10.11 -0.56
C GLN A 49 7.66 9.65 -0.14
N ALA A 50 7.82 9.11 1.07
CA ALA A 50 9.10 8.57 1.52
C ALA A 50 9.60 7.38 0.67
N MET A 51 8.69 6.57 0.11
CA MET A 51 9.05 5.53 -0.86
C MET A 51 9.54 6.17 -2.18
N LEU A 52 8.82 7.16 -2.68
CA LEU A 52 9.16 7.84 -3.93
C LEU A 52 10.50 8.60 -3.82
N ASP A 53 10.77 9.19 -2.66
CA ASP A 53 12.01 9.93 -2.37
C ASP A 53 13.27 9.04 -2.42
N LYS A 54 13.12 7.70 -2.41
CA LYS A 54 14.24 6.76 -2.68
C LYS A 54 14.69 6.81 -4.15
N PHE A 55 13.84 7.29 -5.06
CA PHE A 55 14.11 7.42 -6.48
C PHE A 55 14.54 8.85 -6.81
N MET A 56 15.85 9.07 -6.90
CA MET A 56 16.38 10.37 -7.32
C MET A 56 16.28 10.51 -8.85
N PRO A 57 15.57 11.53 -9.37
CA PRO A 57 15.51 11.76 -10.80
C PRO A 57 16.89 12.18 -11.33
N VAL A 58 17.29 11.57 -12.43
CA VAL A 58 18.54 11.88 -13.13
C VAL A 58 18.22 12.10 -14.60
N ASP A 59 18.66 13.24 -15.15
CA ASP A 59 18.49 13.55 -16.56
C ASP A 59 19.38 12.64 -17.42
N MET A 60 18.77 11.67 -18.11
CA MET A 60 19.46 10.81 -19.06
C MET A 60 19.56 11.54 -20.42
N THR A 61 20.75 12.07 -20.70
CA THR A 61 21.07 12.72 -21.99
C THR A 61 22.21 12.00 -22.69
N THR A 62 22.30 12.18 -24.01
CA THR A 62 23.37 11.58 -24.82
C THR A 62 23.65 12.45 -26.04
N ASP A 63 24.90 12.48 -26.50
CA ASP A 63 25.26 13.17 -27.73
C ASP A 63 24.88 12.32 -28.94
N LEU A 64 23.97 12.84 -29.76
CA LEU A 64 23.49 12.19 -30.97
C LEU A 64 24.14 12.75 -32.23
N SER A 65 25.10 13.67 -32.13
CA SER A 65 25.69 14.42 -33.25
C SER A 65 26.24 13.52 -34.37
N ASN A 66 26.72 12.33 -34.02
CA ASN A 66 27.27 11.34 -34.94
C ASN A 66 26.21 10.47 -35.67
N LEU A 67 24.92 10.56 -35.33
CA LEU A 67 23.88 9.78 -35.98
C LEU A 67 23.44 10.42 -37.30
N SER A 68 23.41 9.61 -38.36
CA SER A 68 22.80 10.01 -39.63
C SER A 68 21.29 10.24 -39.50
N GLU A 69 20.66 10.86 -40.49
CA GLU A 69 19.21 11.03 -40.50
C GLU A 69 18.47 9.69 -40.46
N ILE A 70 19.02 8.66 -41.11
CA ILE A 70 18.45 7.31 -41.12
C ILE A 70 18.57 6.68 -39.74
N ASP A 71 19.74 6.78 -39.09
CA ASP A 71 19.95 6.20 -37.76
C ASP A 71 19.03 6.85 -36.72
N ARG A 72 18.78 8.16 -36.83
CA ARG A 72 17.82 8.86 -35.97
C ARG A 72 16.39 8.35 -36.15
N LYS A 73 15.98 8.06 -37.39
CA LYS A 73 14.66 7.45 -37.67
C LYS A 73 14.57 6.02 -37.12
N VAL A 74 15.63 5.24 -37.23
CA VAL A 74 15.70 3.89 -36.63
C VAL A 74 15.62 3.98 -35.11
N LEU A 75 16.41 4.86 -34.48
CA LEU A 75 16.38 5.08 -33.04
C LEU A 75 14.97 5.46 -32.56
N GLN A 76 14.29 6.35 -33.27
CA GLN A 76 12.90 6.71 -32.96
C GLN A 76 11.99 5.47 -32.96
N LYS A 77 12.12 4.59 -33.96
CA LYS A 77 11.35 3.33 -34.01
C LYS A 77 11.71 2.36 -32.89
N LEU A 78 12.97 2.29 -32.49
CA LEU A 78 13.38 1.46 -31.36
C LEU A 78 12.80 1.97 -30.03
N ILE A 79 12.72 3.29 -29.85
CA ILE A 79 12.06 3.89 -28.69
C ILE A 79 10.56 3.57 -28.69
N GLU A 80 9.88 3.75 -29.83
CA GLU A 80 8.46 3.35 -29.97
C GLU A 80 8.23 1.87 -29.64
N VAL A 81 9.17 1.00 -29.98
CA VAL A 81 9.11 -0.44 -29.63
C VAL A 81 9.37 -0.66 -28.14
N ALA A 82 10.31 0.08 -27.54
CA ALA A 82 10.60 -0.03 -26.11
C ALA A 82 9.35 0.27 -25.26
N ASP A 83 8.57 1.29 -25.62
CA ASP A 83 7.30 1.61 -24.96
C ASP A 83 6.31 0.42 -24.99
N ILE A 84 6.27 -0.33 -26.10
CA ILE A 84 5.43 -1.54 -26.23
C ILE A 84 5.96 -2.69 -25.35
N LEU A 85 7.27 -2.78 -25.16
CA LEU A 85 7.88 -3.83 -24.34
C LEU A 85 7.56 -3.65 -22.85
N ASP A 86 7.44 -2.41 -22.37
CA ASP A 86 6.99 -2.13 -21.00
C ASP A 86 5.60 -2.71 -20.72
N ASP A 87 4.67 -2.52 -21.65
CA ASP A 87 3.33 -3.10 -21.60
C ASP A 87 3.32 -4.63 -21.59
N VAL A 88 4.20 -5.24 -22.40
CA VAL A 88 4.36 -6.71 -22.43
C VAL A 88 4.88 -7.20 -21.09
N TYR A 89 5.91 -6.56 -20.55
CA TYR A 89 6.52 -6.92 -19.28
C TYR A 89 5.51 -6.80 -18.12
N LEU A 90 4.72 -5.72 -18.08
CA LEU A 90 3.66 -5.55 -17.07
C LEU A 90 2.66 -6.70 -17.10
N ARG A 91 2.22 -7.13 -18.29
CA ARG A 91 1.28 -8.26 -18.46
C ARG A 91 1.88 -9.60 -18.05
N GLN A 92 3.18 -9.80 -18.30
CA GLN A 92 3.88 -11.03 -17.91
C GLN A 92 4.08 -11.10 -16.40
N THR A 93 4.38 -9.95 -15.77
CA THR A 93 4.63 -9.85 -14.34
C THR A 93 3.38 -10.17 -13.54
N TYR A 94 2.22 -9.67 -13.96
CA TYR A 94 0.94 -10.06 -13.36
C TYR A 94 -0.23 -9.74 -14.28
N GLU A 95 -1.13 -10.71 -14.45
CA GLU A 95 -2.27 -10.62 -15.38
C GLU A 95 -3.21 -9.44 -15.11
N ASN A 96 -3.36 -9.04 -13.84
CA ASN A 96 -4.26 -7.95 -13.44
C ASN A 96 -3.57 -6.60 -13.29
N ASN A 97 -2.30 -6.46 -13.70
CA ASN A 97 -1.58 -5.19 -13.59
C ASN A 97 -2.33 -4.04 -14.28
N ALA A 98 -2.86 -4.26 -15.49
CA ALA A 98 -3.64 -3.26 -16.21
C ALA A 98 -4.93 -2.85 -15.46
N LEU A 99 -5.61 -3.81 -14.82
CA LEU A 99 -6.82 -3.54 -14.03
C LEU A 99 -6.49 -2.72 -12.78
N ILE A 100 -5.42 -3.08 -12.09
CA ILE A 100 -4.93 -2.37 -10.90
C ILE A 100 -4.59 -0.92 -11.24
N ARG A 101 -3.83 -0.69 -12.32
CA ARG A 101 -3.46 0.66 -12.75
C ARG A 101 -4.69 1.50 -13.06
N ALA A 102 -5.65 0.94 -13.81
CA ALA A 102 -6.90 1.60 -14.13
C ALA A 102 -7.73 1.92 -12.88
N GLU A 103 -7.73 1.05 -11.87
CA GLU A 103 -8.41 1.32 -10.61
C GLU A 103 -7.77 2.49 -9.85
N ILE A 104 -6.44 2.53 -9.78
CA ILE A 104 -5.72 3.66 -9.18
C ILE A 104 -6.07 4.95 -9.92
N GLU A 105 -6.05 4.96 -11.25
CA GLU A 105 -6.38 6.13 -12.09
C GLU A 105 -7.80 6.65 -11.82
N ASN A 106 -8.77 5.74 -11.71
CA ASN A 106 -10.18 6.05 -11.49
C ASN A 106 -10.52 6.34 -10.02
N SER A 107 -9.58 6.12 -9.10
CA SER A 107 -9.79 6.39 -7.68
C SER A 107 -9.81 7.89 -7.36
N SER A 108 -10.41 8.20 -6.20
CA SER A 108 -10.38 9.52 -5.57
C SER A 108 -9.31 9.62 -4.47
N LEU A 109 -8.24 8.82 -4.57
CA LEU A 109 -7.14 8.83 -3.60
C LEU A 109 -6.38 10.16 -3.66
N GLU A 110 -6.11 10.77 -2.51
CA GLU A 110 -5.40 12.05 -2.39
C GLU A 110 -3.98 11.98 -2.97
N ASN A 111 -3.31 10.85 -2.76
CA ASN A 111 -1.96 10.52 -3.19
C ASN A 111 -1.90 9.74 -4.51
N LYS A 112 -2.97 9.77 -5.32
CA LYS A 112 -3.06 9.03 -6.58
C LYS A 112 -1.85 9.19 -7.48
N ALA A 113 -1.36 10.42 -7.65
CA ALA A 113 -0.21 10.70 -8.51
C ALA A 113 1.07 10.00 -8.00
N THR A 114 1.36 10.08 -6.70
CA THR A 114 2.50 9.42 -6.05
C THR A 114 2.41 7.89 -6.18
N ILE A 115 1.21 7.33 -5.99
CA ILE A 115 0.98 5.88 -6.16
C ILE A 115 1.22 5.46 -7.61
N LEU A 116 0.73 6.21 -8.59
CA LEU A 116 0.98 5.90 -10.01
C LEU A 116 2.47 5.99 -10.35
N SER A 117 3.19 6.99 -9.84
CA SER A 117 4.65 7.07 -10.02
C SER A 117 5.38 5.86 -9.43
N LEU A 118 5.01 5.43 -8.22
CA LEU A 118 5.57 4.22 -7.62
C LEU A 118 5.20 2.97 -8.42
N TYR A 119 3.95 2.88 -8.90
CA TYR A 119 3.50 1.77 -9.74
C TYR A 119 4.36 1.67 -11.01
N ASP A 120 4.58 2.80 -11.69
CA ASP A 120 5.34 2.85 -12.93
C ASP A 120 6.84 2.55 -12.66
N LEU A 121 7.42 3.08 -11.59
CA LEU A 121 8.83 2.82 -11.20
C LEU A 121 9.10 1.36 -10.79
N HIS A 122 8.13 0.72 -10.13
CA HIS A 122 8.25 -0.67 -9.69
C HIS A 122 7.65 -1.68 -10.68
N TYR A 123 7.10 -1.22 -11.82
CA TYR A 123 6.38 -2.05 -12.78
C TYR A 123 5.26 -2.89 -12.13
N GLY A 124 4.49 -2.28 -11.23
CA GLY A 124 3.36 -2.92 -10.56
C GLY A 124 3.10 -2.42 -9.13
N PRO A 125 2.16 -3.04 -8.41
CA PRO A 125 1.76 -2.63 -7.06
C PRO A 125 2.72 -3.12 -5.96
N TRP A 126 4.01 -3.32 -6.27
CA TRP A 126 5.01 -3.79 -5.32
C TRP A 126 6.06 -2.72 -5.04
N ASP A 127 6.79 -2.89 -3.94
CA ASP A 127 8.03 -2.20 -3.61
C ASP A 127 9.19 -3.16 -3.84
N THR A 128 9.80 -3.07 -5.02
CA THR A 128 10.94 -3.90 -5.44
C THR A 128 12.22 -3.61 -4.65
N LEU A 129 12.28 -2.48 -3.93
CA LEU A 129 13.41 -2.14 -3.04
C LEU A 129 13.26 -2.82 -1.67
N GLU A 130 12.07 -3.33 -1.35
CA GLU A 130 11.73 -3.94 -0.05
C GLU A 130 11.32 -5.43 -0.17
N GLY A 131 11.78 -6.12 -1.22
CA GLY A 131 11.52 -7.55 -1.42
C GLY A 131 10.09 -7.84 -1.90
N ASP A 132 9.60 -7.03 -2.83
CA ASP A 132 8.30 -7.16 -3.49
C ASP A 132 7.14 -7.21 -2.49
N LYS A 133 7.26 -6.41 -1.42
CA LYS A 133 6.14 -6.13 -0.53
C LYS A 133 5.15 -5.29 -1.32
N LEU A 134 3.86 -5.55 -1.14
CA LEU A 134 2.84 -4.69 -1.75
C LEU A 134 3.09 -3.24 -1.34
N ASN A 135 3.01 -2.29 -2.28
CA ASN A 135 3.09 -0.86 -2.02
C ASN A 135 1.76 -0.36 -1.40
N SER A 136 1.44 -0.99 -0.26
CA SER A 136 0.36 -0.73 0.70
C SER A 136 -1.09 -0.88 0.21
N LYS A 137 -2.02 -0.67 1.16
CA LYS A 137 -3.40 -1.16 1.19
C LYS A 137 -4.34 -0.40 0.25
N ILE A 138 -4.10 -0.47 -1.05
CA ILE A 138 -5.19 -0.24 -2.01
C ILE A 138 -6.19 -1.37 -1.76
N ALA A 139 -7.34 -1.05 -1.15
CA ALA A 139 -8.24 -2.01 -0.52
C ALA A 139 -8.80 -3.10 -1.47
N SER A 140 -8.73 -2.85 -2.77
CA SER A 140 -9.18 -3.72 -3.84
C SER A 140 -8.11 -4.70 -4.36
N ILE A 141 -6.83 -4.47 -4.05
CA ILE A 141 -5.73 -5.34 -4.48
C ILE A 141 -5.56 -6.46 -3.45
N PRO A 142 -5.54 -7.74 -3.86
CA PRO A 142 -5.31 -8.83 -2.92
C PRO A 142 -3.94 -8.68 -2.25
N THR A 143 -3.90 -8.90 -0.94
CA THR A 143 -2.70 -8.60 -0.12
C THR A 143 -1.56 -9.61 -0.27
N ASP A 144 -1.83 -10.74 -0.92
CA ASP A 144 -0.94 -11.89 -1.09
C ASP A 144 -0.44 -12.07 -2.53
N ILE A 145 -0.67 -11.10 -3.42
CA ILE A 145 -0.14 -11.16 -4.78
C ILE A 145 1.38 -11.05 -4.81
N LYS A 146 2.00 -11.85 -5.68
CA LYS A 146 3.44 -11.84 -5.94
C LYS A 146 3.71 -11.61 -7.42
N PRO A 147 4.74 -10.84 -7.77
CA PRO A 147 5.14 -10.69 -9.15
C PRO A 147 5.61 -12.04 -9.70
N ASN A 148 5.20 -12.35 -10.93
CA ASN A 148 5.68 -13.49 -11.69
C ASN A 148 6.78 -13.02 -12.65
N TYR A 149 8.01 -12.93 -12.16
CA TYR A 149 9.11 -12.47 -13.00
C TYR A 149 9.40 -13.46 -14.14
N PRO A 150 9.47 -12.98 -15.39
CA PRO A 150 9.88 -13.81 -16.52
C PRO A 150 11.25 -14.45 -16.23
N GLN A 151 11.32 -15.78 -16.36
CA GLN A 151 12.59 -16.49 -16.28
C GLN A 151 13.26 -16.39 -17.65
N ILE A 152 14.35 -15.63 -17.73
CA ILE A 152 15.18 -15.46 -18.95
C ILE A 152 16.32 -16.46 -18.99
#